data_AF-A0A9W2XPV9-F1
#
_entry.id   AF-A0A9W2XPV9-F1
#
_cell.length_a   1.000
_cell.length_b   1.000
_cell.length_c   1.000
_cell.angle_alpha   90.00
_cell.angle_beta   90.00
_cell.angle_gamma   90.00
#
_symmetry.space_group_name_H-M   'P 1'
#
loop_
_entity.id
_entity.type
_entity.pdbx_description
1 polymer ?
#
loop_
_entity_poly.entity_id
_entity_poly.type
_entity_poly.pdbx_seq_one_letter_code
_entity_poly.pdbx_strand_id
1 'polypeptide(L)'
;MLNPERGAAPVVDMWSSCLCFDQFSGLTRIVQLDLDLKYRTNIRDLFQEFDRFPPGAVIGITREMQPVYRHTFWQYRKENPKTRVGEPSPDGLPGFNSGVMLLDLAAMRASVLYNQLLEPSNVAKLADQYRFRGHLGDQDFFTMIGMEHPDLFHSLACGWNRQLCTWWRDHGYGDVFQLYYRCDGPVYIYHGNCNSPIPDD
;
A
#
# COMPACT_ATOMS: atom_id res chain seq x y z
N MET A 1 3.96 20.79 -15.10
CA MET A 1 2.96 20.26 -16.05
C MET A 1 3.06 18.75 -16.04
N LEU A 2 2.02 18.06 -15.56
CA LEU A 2 1.91 16.61 -15.68
C LEU A 2 1.64 16.30 -17.16
N ASN A 3 2.47 15.45 -17.76
CA ASN A 3 2.37 15.09 -19.16
C ASN A 3 1.16 14.13 -19.36
N PRO A 4 0.12 14.51 -20.13
CA PRO A 4 -1.08 13.69 -20.32
C PRO A 4 -0.86 12.44 -21.18
N GLU A 5 0.35 12.22 -21.72
CA GLU A 5 0.63 11.15 -22.70
C GLU A 5 1.36 9.93 -22.13
N ARG A 6 1.47 9.75 -20.81
CA ARG A 6 1.79 8.42 -20.29
C ARG A 6 0.55 7.56 -20.35
N GLY A 7 0.40 6.85 -21.47
CA GLY A 7 -0.53 5.75 -21.63
C GLY A 7 -0.47 4.82 -20.42
N ALA A 8 -1.61 4.20 -20.11
CA ALA A 8 -1.74 3.23 -19.02
C ALA A 8 -0.50 2.34 -18.94
N ALA A 9 0.08 2.24 -17.74
CA ALA A 9 1.21 1.35 -17.49
C ALA A 9 0.89 -0.03 -18.10
N PRO A 10 1.83 -0.62 -18.87
CA PRO A 10 1.59 -1.92 -19.48
C PRO A 10 1.18 -2.90 -18.38
N VAL A 11 0.24 -3.78 -18.72
CA VAL A 11 -0.40 -4.77 -17.85
C VAL A 11 0.62 -5.51 -16.95
N VAL A 12 1.89 -5.61 -17.35
CA VAL A 12 3.00 -6.24 -16.64
C VAL A 12 3.28 -5.67 -15.24
N ASP A 13 3.11 -4.36 -14.99
CA ASP A 13 3.44 -3.75 -13.68
C ASP A 13 2.36 -4.00 -12.61
N MET A 14 1.14 -4.38 -13.00
CA MET A 14 0.02 -4.56 -12.07
C MET A 14 0.04 -5.91 -11.35
N TRP A 15 0.89 -6.86 -11.77
CA TRP A 15 0.75 -8.27 -11.41
C TRP A 15 1.89 -8.89 -10.58
N SER A 16 3.03 -8.20 -10.41
CA SER A 16 4.19 -8.85 -9.78
C SER A 16 3.88 -9.35 -8.37
N SER A 17 3.37 -8.45 -7.51
CA SER A 17 3.01 -8.75 -6.13
C SER A 17 1.66 -9.45 -6.02
N CYS A 18 0.67 -9.02 -6.82
CA CYS A 18 -0.71 -9.52 -6.76
C CYS A 18 -0.79 -11.03 -7.05
N LEU A 19 0.02 -11.54 -7.99
CA LEU A 19 0.09 -12.94 -8.42
C LEU A 19 1.41 -13.61 -8.02
N CYS A 20 2.14 -13.06 -7.05
CA CYS A 20 3.44 -13.58 -6.62
C CYS A 20 3.36 -15.07 -6.22
N PHE A 21 2.23 -15.47 -5.64
CA PHE A 21 2.00 -16.83 -5.17
C PHE A 21 1.91 -17.88 -6.30
N ASP A 22 1.51 -17.47 -7.51
CA ASP A 22 1.50 -18.35 -8.70
C ASP A 22 2.89 -18.48 -9.31
N GLN A 23 3.70 -17.43 -9.23
CA GLN A 23 5.07 -17.41 -9.77
C GLN A 23 6.03 -18.28 -8.94
N PHE A 24 5.86 -18.29 -7.62
CA PHE A 24 6.77 -18.97 -6.68
C PHE A 24 6.10 -20.12 -5.91
N SER A 25 5.57 -21.11 -6.62
CA SER A 25 4.79 -22.24 -6.05
C SER A 25 5.49 -23.02 -4.92
N GLY A 26 6.83 -23.04 -4.90
CA GLY A 26 7.63 -23.71 -3.85
C GLY A 26 7.91 -22.87 -2.59
N LEU A 27 7.61 -21.58 -2.60
CA LEU A 27 7.81 -20.68 -1.45
C LEU A 27 6.51 -20.49 -0.66
N THR A 28 6.63 -20.35 0.66
CA THR A 28 5.49 -20.08 1.56
C THR A 28 5.35 -18.60 1.90
N ARG A 29 6.48 -17.89 2.05
CA ARG A 29 6.53 -16.49 2.46
C ARG A 29 7.65 -15.80 1.68
N ILE A 30 7.42 -14.55 1.28
CA ILE A 30 8.44 -13.71 0.64
C ILE A 30 8.27 -12.27 1.09
N VAL A 31 9.39 -11.54 1.20
CA VAL A 31 9.38 -10.10 1.45
C VAL A 31 9.79 -9.41 0.15
N GLN A 32 8.95 -8.50 -0.32
CA GLN A 32 9.23 -7.63 -1.45
C GLN A 32 9.59 -6.23 -0.96
N LEU A 33 10.66 -5.68 -1.50
CA LEU A 33 11.31 -4.46 -1.03
C LEU A 33 11.69 -3.60 -2.25
N ASP A 34 11.40 -2.30 -2.20
CA ASP A 34 11.94 -1.34 -3.16
C ASP A 34 13.47 -1.22 -3.02
N LEU A 35 14.10 -0.64 -4.05
CA LEU A 35 15.56 -0.48 -4.11
C LEU A 35 16.04 0.87 -3.58
N ASP A 36 15.15 1.84 -3.37
CA ASP A 36 15.43 3.16 -2.78
C ASP A 36 15.20 3.15 -1.25
N LEU A 37 15.60 2.06 -0.60
CA LEU A 37 15.49 1.86 0.84
C LEU A 37 16.84 1.95 1.55
N LYS A 38 16.84 2.40 2.82
CA LYS A 38 17.98 2.30 3.74
C LYS A 38 17.57 1.56 5.01
N TYR A 39 18.20 0.41 5.25
CA TYR A 39 17.96 -0.44 6.41
C TYR A 39 18.73 0.08 7.64
N ARG A 40 18.04 0.17 8.78
CA ARG A 40 18.58 0.59 10.09
C ARG A 40 18.53 -0.54 11.13
N THR A 41 18.01 -1.70 10.74
CA THR A 41 17.95 -2.93 11.57
C THR A 41 18.23 -4.18 10.74
N ASN A 42 18.32 -5.34 11.39
CA ASN A 42 18.45 -6.62 10.72
C ASN A 42 17.14 -7.01 10.02
N ILE A 43 17.20 -7.32 8.72
CA ILE A 43 16.02 -7.71 7.93
C ILE A 43 15.31 -8.96 8.47
N ARG A 44 16.01 -9.81 9.23
CA ARG A 44 15.41 -10.97 9.91
C ARG A 44 14.27 -10.57 10.85
N ASP A 45 14.35 -9.39 11.46
CA ASP A 45 13.33 -8.91 12.39
C ASP A 45 12.02 -8.59 11.66
N LEU A 46 12.08 -8.19 10.39
CA LEU A 46 10.89 -7.99 9.55
C LEU A 46 10.16 -9.31 9.29
N PHE A 47 10.89 -10.42 9.08
CA PHE A 47 10.27 -11.74 8.88
C PHE A 47 9.49 -12.23 10.11
N GLN A 48 9.77 -11.72 11.31
CA GLN A 48 9.01 -12.07 12.51
C GLN A 48 7.59 -11.46 12.50
N GLU A 49 7.33 -10.44 11.66
CA GLU A 49 5.99 -9.86 11.53
C GLU A 49 5.00 -10.84 10.88
N PHE A 50 5.45 -11.83 10.09
CA PHE A 50 4.57 -12.89 9.57
C PHE A 50 3.86 -13.66 10.69
N ASP A 51 4.53 -13.90 11.81
CA ASP A 51 3.97 -14.65 12.94
C ASP A 51 2.92 -13.82 13.71
N ARG A 52 2.74 -12.55 13.36
CA ARG A 52 1.75 -11.63 13.95
C ARG A 52 0.53 -11.42 13.06
N PHE A 53 0.47 -12.05 11.90
CA PHE A 53 -0.68 -11.91 11.01
C PHE A 53 -1.94 -12.43 11.72
N PRO A 54 -3.02 -11.61 11.78
CA PRO A 54 -4.29 -12.10 12.30
C PRO A 54 -4.88 -13.17 11.36
N PRO A 55 -5.80 -14.02 11.84
CA PRO A 55 -6.50 -14.97 10.99
C PRO A 55 -7.16 -14.26 9.79
N GLY A 56 -6.87 -14.74 8.57
CA GLY A 56 -7.40 -14.18 7.32
C GLY A 56 -6.47 -13.18 6.63
N ALA A 57 -5.50 -12.59 7.33
CA ALA A 57 -4.52 -11.72 6.70
C ALA A 57 -3.57 -12.53 5.80
N VAL A 58 -3.33 -12.00 4.61
CA VAL A 58 -2.48 -12.63 3.58
C VAL A 58 -1.28 -11.76 3.22
N ILE A 59 -1.34 -10.46 3.49
CA ILE A 59 -0.30 -9.47 3.18
C ILE A 59 -0.02 -8.60 4.41
N GLY A 60 1.25 -8.39 4.71
CA GLY A 60 1.71 -7.38 5.65
C GLY A 60 2.23 -6.17 4.90
N ILE A 61 1.69 -4.98 5.18
CA ILE A 61 2.02 -3.76 4.42
C ILE A 61 1.88 -2.53 5.32
N THR A 62 2.62 -1.47 5.02
CA THR A 62 2.52 -0.19 5.72
C THR A 62 1.48 0.73 5.10
N ARG A 63 0.84 1.56 5.93
CA ARG A 63 -0.04 2.65 5.47
C ARG A 63 0.74 3.68 4.66
N GLU A 64 0.10 4.24 3.64
CA GLU A 64 0.62 5.37 2.86
C GLU A 64 0.69 6.63 3.73
N MET A 65 1.87 7.25 3.77
CA MET A 65 2.18 8.41 4.61
C MET A 65 1.89 9.76 3.94
N GLN A 66 1.33 9.77 2.74
CA GLN A 66 0.87 10.96 2.04
C GLN A 66 -0.65 10.92 1.76
N PRO A 67 -1.31 12.09 1.58
CA PRO A 67 -2.73 12.15 1.26
C PRO A 67 -3.05 11.78 -0.20
N VAL A 68 -2.24 10.96 -0.87
CA VAL A 68 -2.46 10.54 -2.27
C VAL A 68 -3.82 9.87 -2.43
N TYR A 69 -4.21 8.98 -1.52
CA TYR A 69 -5.51 8.31 -1.62
C TYR A 69 -6.67 9.19 -1.14
N ARG A 70 -6.42 10.21 -0.30
CA ARG A 70 -7.42 11.28 -0.06
C ARG A 70 -7.78 11.97 -1.38
N HIS A 71 -6.79 12.20 -2.23
CA HIS A 71 -6.96 12.75 -3.58
C HIS A 71 -7.61 11.74 -4.52
N THR A 72 -7.09 10.51 -4.62
CA THR A 72 -7.58 9.50 -5.56
C THR A 72 -9.04 9.15 -5.33
N PHE A 73 -9.48 9.01 -4.06
CA PHE A 73 -10.87 8.72 -3.71
C PHE A 73 -11.75 9.99 -3.59
N TRP A 74 -11.36 11.15 -4.16
CA TRP A 74 -12.08 12.42 -3.92
C TRP A 74 -13.58 12.33 -4.24
N GLN A 75 -13.95 11.67 -5.35
CA GLN A 75 -15.34 11.58 -5.79
C GLN A 75 -16.14 10.70 -4.83
N TYR A 76 -15.61 9.52 -4.48
CA TYR A 76 -16.24 8.64 -3.50
C TYR A 76 -16.40 9.31 -2.14
N ARG A 77 -15.39 10.05 -1.67
CA ARG A 77 -15.45 10.81 -0.41
C ARG A 77 -16.49 11.93 -0.45
N LYS A 78 -16.66 12.60 -1.60
CA LYS A 78 -17.71 13.60 -1.81
C LYS A 78 -19.11 12.97 -1.74
N GLU A 79 -19.27 11.79 -2.34
CA GLU A 79 -20.52 11.02 -2.33
C GLU A 79 -20.81 10.39 -0.95
N ASN A 80 -19.77 10.17 -0.13
CA ASN A 80 -19.85 9.50 1.17
C ASN A 80 -19.16 10.31 2.28
N PRO A 81 -19.74 11.42 2.78
CA PRO A 81 -19.05 12.37 3.67
C PRO A 81 -18.59 11.81 5.03
N LYS A 82 -19.13 10.67 5.45
CA LYS A 82 -18.78 9.98 6.72
C LYS A 82 -17.80 8.81 6.52
N THR A 83 -17.29 8.62 5.31
CA THR A 83 -16.39 7.51 5.02
C THR A 83 -15.04 7.68 5.71
N ARG A 84 -14.41 6.55 6.02
CA ARG A 84 -13.03 6.49 6.52
C ARG A 84 -12.01 6.39 5.38
N VAL A 85 -12.48 6.10 4.16
CA VAL A 85 -11.64 5.94 2.96
C VAL A 85 -10.88 7.23 2.66
N GLY A 86 -9.56 7.11 2.55
CA GLY A 86 -8.65 8.23 2.31
C GLY A 86 -8.45 9.16 3.50
N GLU A 87 -9.06 8.91 4.67
CA GLU A 87 -8.79 9.68 5.90
C GLU A 87 -7.47 9.26 6.57
N PRO A 88 -6.82 10.16 7.32
CA PRO A 88 -5.57 9.82 8.00
C PRO A 88 -5.79 8.86 9.17
N SER A 89 -4.69 8.23 9.62
CA SER A 89 -4.64 7.42 10.84
C SER A 89 -4.94 8.27 12.10
N PRO A 90 -5.41 7.69 13.22
CA PRO A 90 -5.56 6.25 13.48
C PRO A 90 -6.84 5.64 12.90
N ASP A 91 -7.93 6.42 12.82
CA ASP A 91 -9.28 5.91 12.54
C ASP A 91 -9.58 5.77 11.04
N GLY A 92 -8.85 6.51 10.19
CA GLY A 92 -8.99 6.50 8.74
C GLY A 92 -8.24 5.38 8.03
N LEU A 93 -8.52 5.25 6.74
CA LEU A 93 -7.89 4.32 5.81
C LEU A 93 -7.11 5.12 4.76
N PRO A 94 -5.85 5.50 5.03
CA PRO A 94 -5.08 6.36 4.14
C PRO A 94 -4.57 5.63 2.88
N GLY A 95 -4.86 4.33 2.74
CA GLY A 95 -4.26 3.45 1.73
C GLY A 95 -2.91 2.89 2.17
N PHE A 96 -2.23 2.22 1.25
CA PHE A 96 -0.99 1.51 1.52
C PHE A 96 0.15 1.99 0.63
N ASN A 97 1.39 1.76 1.07
CA ASN A 97 2.59 1.95 0.26
C ASN A 97 3.26 0.61 -0.02
N SER A 98 3.63 0.34 -1.28
CA SER A 98 4.15 -0.97 -1.71
C SER A 98 5.66 -1.17 -1.53
N GLY A 99 6.39 -0.18 -1.01
CA GLY A 99 7.86 -0.29 -0.91
C GLY A 99 8.36 -1.34 0.08
N VAL A 100 7.52 -1.77 1.02
CA VAL A 100 7.80 -2.91 1.91
C VAL A 100 6.54 -3.75 2.05
N MET A 101 6.59 -4.98 1.54
CA MET A 101 5.47 -5.93 1.59
C MET A 101 5.92 -7.31 2.06
N LEU A 102 5.15 -7.89 2.97
CA LEU A 102 5.26 -9.27 3.42
C LEU A 102 4.14 -10.08 2.76
N LEU A 103 4.49 -10.96 1.84
CA LEU A 103 3.52 -11.76 1.10
C LEU A 103 3.52 -13.18 1.69
N ASP A 104 2.45 -13.56 2.39
CA ASP A 104 2.26 -14.95 2.82
C ASP A 104 1.63 -15.72 1.66
N LEU A 105 2.50 -16.23 0.78
CA LEU A 105 2.10 -16.91 -0.45
C LEU A 105 1.23 -18.14 -0.18
N ALA A 106 1.43 -18.82 0.95
CA ALA A 106 0.60 -19.94 1.35
C ALA A 106 -0.82 -19.47 1.71
N ALA A 107 -0.94 -18.40 2.49
CA ALA A 107 -2.23 -17.81 2.86
C ALA A 107 -2.94 -17.19 1.64
N MET A 108 -2.21 -16.51 0.74
CA MET A 108 -2.74 -15.98 -0.52
C MET A 108 -3.34 -17.07 -1.40
N ARG A 109 -2.64 -18.21 -1.58
CA ARG A 109 -3.17 -19.38 -2.31
C ARG A 109 -4.44 -19.95 -1.67
N ALA A 110 -4.45 -20.06 -0.34
CA ALA A 110 -5.55 -20.66 0.39
C ALA A 110 -6.79 -19.75 0.52
N SER A 111 -6.62 -18.43 0.39
CA SER A 111 -7.68 -17.45 0.60
C SER A 111 -8.62 -17.36 -0.59
N VAL A 112 -9.81 -17.96 -0.46
CA VAL A 112 -10.88 -17.86 -1.47
C VAL A 112 -11.23 -16.40 -1.76
N LEU A 113 -11.33 -15.57 -0.71
CA LEU A 113 -11.65 -14.15 -0.84
C LEU A 113 -10.60 -13.40 -1.66
N TYR A 114 -9.31 -13.58 -1.34
CA TYR A 114 -8.23 -12.91 -2.06
C TYR A 114 -8.23 -13.30 -3.55
N ASN A 115 -8.40 -14.59 -3.85
CA ASN A 115 -8.45 -15.09 -5.23
C ASN A 115 -9.67 -14.55 -6.01
N GLN A 116 -10.83 -14.42 -5.38
CA GLN A 116 -12.00 -13.79 -6.01
C GLN A 116 -11.75 -12.32 -6.35
N LEU A 117 -11.04 -11.58 -5.50
CA LEU A 117 -10.74 -10.17 -5.72
C LEU A 117 -9.80 -9.92 -6.90
N LEU A 118 -9.04 -10.94 -7.33
CA LEU A 118 -8.18 -10.88 -8.51
C LEU A 118 -8.95 -11.06 -9.83
N GLU A 119 -10.20 -11.53 -9.78
CA GLU A 119 -11.02 -11.71 -10.98
C GLU A 119 -11.34 -10.35 -11.62
N PRO A 120 -11.16 -10.18 -12.95
CA PRO A 120 -11.32 -8.89 -13.62
C PRO A 120 -12.68 -8.21 -13.39
N SER A 121 -13.76 -8.99 -13.27
CA SER A 121 -15.11 -8.49 -12.97
C SER A 121 -15.20 -7.87 -11.58
N ASN A 122 -14.56 -8.48 -10.57
CA ASN A 122 -14.56 -7.98 -9.20
C ASN A 122 -13.68 -6.74 -9.07
N VAL A 123 -12.52 -6.73 -9.74
CA VAL A 123 -11.66 -5.54 -9.84
C VAL A 123 -12.44 -4.36 -10.43
N ALA A 124 -13.11 -4.57 -11.58
CA ALA A 124 -13.91 -3.53 -12.23
C ALA A 124 -15.05 -3.02 -11.32
N LYS A 125 -15.76 -3.93 -10.66
CA LYS A 125 -16.85 -3.59 -9.74
C LYS A 125 -16.36 -2.71 -8.58
N LEU A 126 -15.21 -3.04 -7.98
CA LEU A 126 -14.63 -2.23 -6.90
C LEU A 126 -14.14 -0.87 -7.40
N ALA A 127 -13.48 -0.83 -8.56
CA ALA A 127 -13.04 0.43 -9.16
C ALA A 127 -14.23 1.37 -9.43
N ASP A 128 -15.34 0.84 -9.93
CA ASP A 128 -16.58 1.60 -10.16
C ASP A 128 -17.23 2.06 -8.84
N GLN A 129 -17.30 1.17 -7.84
CA GLN A 129 -17.85 1.47 -6.50
C GLN A 129 -17.09 2.62 -5.84
N TYR A 130 -15.77 2.60 -5.90
CA TYR A 130 -14.91 3.57 -5.24
C TYR A 130 -14.54 4.78 -6.12
N ARG A 131 -15.09 4.88 -7.34
CA ARG A 131 -14.76 5.93 -8.32
C ARG A 131 -13.24 6.03 -8.54
N PHE A 132 -12.56 4.89 -8.49
CA PHE A 132 -11.12 4.84 -8.33
C PHE A 132 -10.40 4.80 -9.69
N ARG A 133 -9.41 5.66 -9.86
CA ARG A 133 -8.50 5.65 -11.02
C ARG A 133 -7.07 5.85 -10.54
N GLY A 134 -6.30 4.78 -10.62
CA GLY A 134 -4.91 4.73 -10.17
C GLY A 134 -3.90 4.71 -11.31
N HIS A 135 -2.62 4.81 -10.96
CA HIS A 135 -1.47 4.67 -11.87
C HIS A 135 -0.22 4.06 -11.20
N LEU A 136 -0.35 3.54 -9.97
CA LEU A 136 0.73 3.01 -9.12
C LEU A 136 0.72 1.48 -9.02
N GLY A 137 0.02 0.79 -9.94
CA GLY A 137 0.08 -0.66 -10.06
C GLY A 137 -0.49 -1.42 -8.86
N ASP A 138 0.31 -2.30 -8.28
CA ASP A 138 -0.06 -3.15 -7.13
C ASP A 138 -0.48 -2.34 -5.89
N GLN A 139 0.18 -1.21 -5.63
CA GLN A 139 -0.13 -0.31 -4.53
C GLN A 139 -1.60 0.15 -4.58
N ASP A 140 -2.07 0.47 -5.78
CA ASP A 140 -3.43 0.94 -6.01
C ASP A 140 -4.45 -0.19 -5.86
N PHE A 141 -4.12 -1.39 -6.36
CA PHE A 141 -4.98 -2.56 -6.18
C PHE A 141 -5.13 -2.93 -4.70
N PHE A 142 -4.02 -3.09 -3.96
CA PHE A 142 -4.06 -3.43 -2.54
C PHE A 142 -4.76 -2.35 -1.71
N THR A 143 -4.52 -1.08 -2.03
CA THR A 143 -5.24 0.02 -1.40
C THR A 143 -6.74 -0.09 -1.62
N MET A 144 -7.19 -0.33 -2.86
CA MET A 144 -8.61 -0.43 -3.19
C MET A 144 -9.28 -1.62 -2.49
N ILE A 145 -8.71 -2.82 -2.57
CA ILE A 145 -9.30 -3.99 -1.91
C ILE A 145 -9.21 -3.89 -0.38
N GLY A 146 -8.21 -3.17 0.16
CA GLY A 146 -8.08 -2.89 1.59
C GLY A 146 -9.14 -1.93 2.14
N MET A 147 -9.78 -1.13 1.29
CA MET A 147 -10.96 -0.34 1.69
C MET A 147 -12.17 -1.23 1.97
N GLU A 148 -12.32 -2.31 1.19
CA GLU A 148 -13.45 -3.25 1.28
C GLU A 148 -13.19 -4.36 2.31
N HIS A 149 -11.97 -4.90 2.32
CA HIS A 149 -11.56 -6.07 3.08
C HIS A 149 -10.26 -5.81 3.85
N PRO A 150 -10.28 -4.93 4.87
CA PRO A 150 -9.09 -4.61 5.65
C PRO A 150 -8.48 -5.82 6.36
N ASP A 151 -9.28 -6.86 6.66
CA ASP A 151 -8.85 -8.09 7.33
C ASP A 151 -7.86 -8.94 6.50
N LEU A 152 -7.76 -8.68 5.19
CA LEU A 152 -6.72 -9.31 4.35
C LEU A 152 -5.31 -8.77 4.65
N PHE A 153 -5.21 -7.67 5.39
CA PHE A 153 -3.96 -6.95 5.59
C PHE A 153 -3.55 -6.85 7.06
N HIS A 154 -2.30 -7.21 7.33
CA HIS A 154 -1.61 -6.87 8.57
C HIS A 154 -0.94 -5.49 8.40
N SER A 155 -1.44 -4.48 9.12
CA SER A 155 -0.85 -3.13 9.09
C SER A 155 0.47 -3.12 9.85
N LEU A 156 1.58 -3.06 9.12
CA LEU A 156 2.91 -2.90 9.70
C LEU A 156 3.06 -1.52 10.36
N ALA A 157 3.90 -1.43 11.40
CA ALA A 157 4.27 -0.15 11.97
C ALA A 157 4.95 0.74 10.92
N CYS A 158 4.65 2.04 10.92
CA CYS A 158 5.20 2.99 9.93
C CYS A 158 6.74 3.01 9.87
N GLY A 159 7.42 2.65 10.96
CA GLY A 159 8.88 2.55 11.00
C GLY A 159 9.48 1.46 10.11
N TRP A 160 8.69 0.44 9.75
CA TRP A 160 9.11 -0.60 8.80
C TRP A 160 9.15 -0.11 7.34
N ASN A 161 8.56 1.05 7.05
CA ASN A 161 8.61 1.71 5.75
C ASN A 161 8.44 3.22 5.96
N ARG A 162 9.46 3.87 6.54
CA ARG A 162 9.39 5.31 6.80
C ARG A 162 9.57 6.07 5.48
N GLN A 163 8.46 6.31 4.81
CA GLN A 163 8.38 7.06 3.57
C GLN A 163 8.83 8.51 3.77
N LEU A 164 9.68 9.01 2.87
CA LEU A 164 10.28 10.35 2.94
C LEU A 164 9.67 11.35 1.95
N CYS A 165 8.88 10.88 0.99
CA CYS A 165 8.27 11.75 0.01
C CYS A 165 7.35 12.80 0.65
N THR A 166 7.53 14.07 0.26
CA THR A 166 6.65 15.17 0.67
C THR A 166 5.93 15.85 -0.48
N TRP A 167 5.97 15.29 -1.70
CA TRP A 167 5.38 15.90 -2.90
C TRP A 167 3.95 16.42 -2.68
N TRP A 168 3.06 15.61 -2.09
CA TRP A 168 1.66 15.99 -1.88
C TRP A 168 1.43 17.15 -0.92
N ARG A 169 2.39 17.46 -0.03
CA ARG A 169 2.33 18.64 0.85
C ARG A 169 2.20 19.91 0.02
N ASP A 170 3.00 20.00 -1.03
CA ASP A 170 3.16 21.22 -1.83
C ASP A 170 2.18 21.24 -3.04
N HIS A 171 1.27 20.27 -3.13
CA HIS A 171 0.29 20.09 -4.20
C HIS A 171 -1.16 20.09 -3.69
N GLY A 172 -1.47 20.98 -2.74
CA GLY A 172 -2.84 21.27 -2.30
C GLY A 172 -3.29 20.57 -1.02
N TYR A 173 -2.39 19.88 -0.31
CA TYR A 173 -2.73 19.16 0.92
C TYR A 173 -1.89 19.58 2.14
N GLY A 174 -1.23 20.73 2.09
CA GLY A 174 -0.39 21.25 3.18
C GLY A 174 -1.07 21.22 4.55
N ASP A 175 -2.33 21.64 4.62
CA ASP A 175 -3.11 21.74 5.86
C ASP A 175 -3.35 20.40 6.57
N VAL A 176 -3.41 19.30 5.82
CA VAL A 176 -3.68 17.95 6.35
C VAL A 176 -2.46 17.03 6.29
N PHE A 177 -1.38 17.43 5.61
CA PHE A 177 -0.25 16.57 5.28
C PHE A 177 0.36 15.90 6.53
N GLN A 178 0.55 16.65 7.61
CA GLN A 178 1.14 16.11 8.84
C GLN A 178 0.30 15.03 9.53
N LEU A 179 -1.01 14.98 9.27
CA LEU A 179 -1.87 13.92 9.79
C LEU A 179 -1.58 12.57 9.12
N TYR A 180 -1.06 12.57 7.90
CA TYR A 180 -0.65 11.37 7.16
C TYR A 180 0.82 11.06 7.40
N TYR A 181 1.67 12.09 7.41
CA TYR A 181 3.12 11.94 7.37
C TYR A 181 3.76 11.61 8.72
N ARG A 182 3.01 11.68 9.81
CA ARG A 182 3.51 11.42 11.17
C ARG A 182 3.86 9.94 11.37
N CYS A 183 5.06 9.68 11.88
CA CYS A 183 5.49 8.37 12.36
C CYS A 183 6.38 8.56 13.58
N ASP A 184 5.84 8.26 14.76
CA ASP A 184 6.51 8.51 16.05
C ASP A 184 7.30 7.30 16.56
N GLY A 185 7.17 6.14 15.90
CA GLY A 185 7.89 4.92 16.26
C GLY A 185 9.36 4.93 15.82
N PRO A 186 10.16 4.00 16.33
CA PRO A 186 11.52 3.78 15.82
C PRO A 186 11.51 3.51 14.32
N VAL A 187 12.50 4.07 13.61
CA VAL A 187 12.67 3.84 12.17
C VAL A 187 13.58 2.65 11.95
N TYR A 188 13.05 1.63 11.27
CA TYR A 188 13.76 0.41 10.90
C TYR A 188 14.21 0.43 9.45
N ILE A 189 13.42 1.04 8.57
CA ILE A 189 13.71 1.19 7.14
C ILE A 189 13.26 2.59 6.72
N TYR A 190 14.18 3.40 6.18
CA TYR A 190 13.82 4.60 5.45
C TYR A 190 13.51 4.27 3.99
N HIS A 191 12.54 4.95 3.42
CA HIS A 191 12.15 4.81 2.03
C HIS A 191 12.25 6.16 1.32
N GLY A 192 13.23 6.29 0.43
CA GLY A 192 13.54 7.47 -0.37
C GLY A 192 12.58 7.70 -1.55
N ASN A 193 11.31 7.33 -1.39
CA ASN A 193 10.32 7.41 -2.46
C ASN A 193 10.24 8.81 -3.06
N CYS A 194 9.86 8.87 -4.34
CA CYS A 194 9.84 10.07 -5.17
C CYS A 194 11.20 10.78 -5.29
N ASN A 195 12.30 10.01 -5.22
CA ASN A 195 13.69 10.48 -5.26
C ASN A 195 14.05 11.38 -4.06
N SER A 196 13.45 11.13 -2.91
CA SER A 196 13.72 11.89 -1.69
C SER A 196 15.09 11.48 -1.13
N PRO A 197 15.99 12.43 -0.82
CA PRO A 197 17.26 12.11 -0.18
C PRO A 197 17.03 11.39 1.15
N ILE A 198 17.71 10.26 1.34
CA ILE A 198 17.67 9.51 2.60
C ILE A 198 18.73 10.10 3.54
N PRO A 199 18.41 10.41 4.81
CA PRO A 199 19.39 10.90 5.77
C PRO A 199 20.56 9.93 5.99
N ASP A 200 21.78 10.47 6.10
CA ASP A 200 23.02 9.68 6.29
C ASP A 200 23.18 9.09 7.70
N ASP A 201 22.40 9.59 8.65
CA ASP A 201 22.41 9.38 10.12
C ASP A 201 22.99 10.57 10.90
#